data_AF-A0A2S5GGY3-F1
#
_entry.id   AF-A0A2S5GGY3-F1
#
_cell.length_a   1.000
_cell.length_b   1.000
_cell.length_c   1.000
_cell.angle_alpha   90.00
_cell.angle_beta   90.00
_cell.angle_gamma   90.00
#
_symmetry.space_group_name_H-M   'P 1'
#
loop_
_entity.id
_entity.type
_entity.pdbx_description
1 polymer ?
#
loop_
_entity_poly.entity_id
_entity_poly.type
_entity_poly.pdbx_seq_one_letter_code
_entity_poly.pdbx_strand_id
1 'polypeptide(L)'
;MDWDISLIIFISLSVVIIGTLLGKKFKGPIYHPIDTEDPHLQAHVREMISNGENDVKIIKSVREKTGASLLDAKKYVDRCK
;
A
#
# COMPACT_ATOMS: atom_id res chain seq x y z
N MET A 1 -2.06 -4.81 52.42
CA MET A 1 -2.52 -5.52 51.20
C MET A 1 -2.79 -4.43 50.19
N ASP A 2 -1.69 -4.05 49.55
CA ASP A 2 -1.46 -2.73 48.97
C ASP A 2 -2.09 -2.69 47.58
N TRP A 3 -3.36 -2.28 47.55
CA TRP A 3 -4.15 -2.13 46.33
C TRP A 3 -3.47 -1.21 45.30
N ASP A 4 -2.65 -0.28 45.78
CA ASP A 4 -1.81 0.61 44.97
C ASP A 4 -0.75 -0.15 44.13
N ILE A 5 -0.13 -1.19 44.69
CA ILE A 5 0.87 -2.00 43.99
C ILE A 5 0.21 -2.81 42.86
N SER A 6 -0.98 -3.34 43.11
CA SER A 6 -1.76 -4.07 42.10
C SER A 6 -2.13 -3.18 40.91
N LEU A 7 -2.50 -1.92 41.16
CA LEU A 7 -2.92 -0.97 40.11
C LEU A 7 -1.76 -0.60 39.18
N ILE A 8 -0.56 -0.39 39.74
CA ILE A 8 0.66 -0.13 38.98
C ILE A 8 1.02 -1.32 38.08
N ILE A 9 0.90 -2.55 38.58
CA ILE A 9 1.17 -3.77 37.80
C ILE A 9 0.22 -3.85 36.59
N PHE A 10 -1.09 -3.64 36.77
CA PHE A 10 -2.05 -3.68 35.66
C PHE A 10 -1.82 -2.59 34.60
N ILE A 11 -1.47 -1.37 35.03
CA ILE A 11 -1.14 -0.28 34.10
C ILE A 11 0.12 -0.63 33.30
N SER A 12 1.17 -1.12 33.97
CA SER A 12 2.40 -1.52 33.31
C SER A 12 2.18 -2.65 32.29
N LEU A 13 1.36 -3.64 32.64
CA LEU A 13 1.01 -4.76 31.75
C LEU A 13 0.23 -4.28 30.53
N SER A 14 -0.73 -3.37 30.74
CA SER A 14 -1.55 -2.80 29.67
C SER A 14 -0.71 -2.01 28.67
N VAL A 15 0.25 -1.21 29.14
CA VAL A 15 1.16 -0.45 28.29
C VAL A 15 2.04 -1.37 27.44
N VAL A 16 2.54 -2.47 28.00
CA VAL A 16 3.35 -3.46 27.27
C VAL A 16 2.52 -4.19 26.20
N ILE A 17 1.28 -4.55 26.51
CA ILE A 17 0.36 -5.20 25.55
C ILE A 17 0.02 -4.25 24.40
N ILE A 18 -0.29 -2.98 24.70
CA ILE A 18 -0.59 -1.97 23.68
C ILE A 18 0.64 -1.74 22.78
N GLY A 19 1.83 -1.57 23.38
CA GLY A 19 3.08 -1.37 22.63
C GLY A 19 3.43 -2.54 21.69
N THR A 20 3.16 -3.78 22.10
CA THR A 20 3.41 -4.96 21.26
C THR A 20 2.40 -5.12 20.13
N LEU A 21 1.14 -4.69 20.32
CA LEU A 21 0.11 -4.73 19.27
C LEU A 21 0.33 -3.67 18.18
N LEU A 22 0.83 -2.48 18.54
CA LEU A 22 1.21 -1.42 17.58
C LEU A 22 2.50 -1.74 16.82
N GLY A 23 3.30 -2.70 17.28
CA GLY A 23 4.57 -3.13 16.68
C GLY A 23 4.44 -4.03 15.45
N LYS A 24 3.23 -4.43 15.04
CA LYS A 24 3.01 -5.07 13.73
C LYS A 24 3.15 -4.02 12.64
N LYS A 25 4.40 -3.64 12.36
CA LYS A 25 4.83 -2.98 11.13
C LYS A 25 4.12 -3.70 9.99
N PHE A 26 3.23 -2.96 9.34
CA PHE A 26 2.72 -3.29 8.02
C PHE A 26 3.93 -3.71 7.18
N LYS A 27 4.09 -5.02 6.96
CA LYS A 27 4.91 -5.50 5.85
C LYS A 27 4.15 -5.02 4.62
N GLY A 28 4.54 -3.86 4.12
CA GLY A 28 4.00 -3.31 2.89
C GLY A 28 4.06 -4.38 1.80
N PRO A 29 3.10 -4.40 0.87
CA PRO A 29 3.15 -5.32 -0.26
C PRO A 29 4.52 -5.21 -0.92
N ILE A 30 5.08 -6.36 -1.30
CA ILE A 30 6.37 -6.49 -1.99
C ILE A 30 6.42 -5.40 -3.06
N TYR A 31 7.34 -4.45 -2.90
CA TYR A 31 7.50 -3.33 -3.80
C TYR A 31 8.07 -3.86 -5.11
N HIS A 32 7.22 -3.98 -6.13
CA HIS A 32 7.67 -4.17 -7.50
C HIS A 32 7.68 -2.80 -8.17
N PRO A 33 8.85 -2.17 -8.37
CA PRO A 33 8.93 -0.93 -9.11
C PRO A 33 8.36 -1.18 -10.51
N ILE A 34 7.39 -0.35 -10.90
CA ILE A 34 6.91 -0.36 -12.29
C ILE A 34 8.08 0.09 -13.15
N ASP A 35 8.49 -0.77 -14.07
CA ASP A 35 9.43 -0.42 -15.11
C ASP A 35 8.79 0.68 -15.97
N THR A 36 9.19 1.92 -15.68
CA THR A 36 8.62 3.11 -16.30
C THR A 36 9.16 3.28 -17.73
N GLU A 37 10.19 2.51 -18.11
CA GLU A 37 10.81 2.54 -19.42
C GLU A 37 10.24 1.50 -20.38
N ASP A 38 9.32 0.64 -19.96
CA ASP A 38 8.64 -0.31 -20.85
C ASP A 38 7.75 0.44 -21.86
N PRO A 39 8.14 0.50 -23.15
CA PRO A 39 7.39 1.22 -24.17
C PRO A 39 6.01 0.60 -24.42
N HIS A 40 5.88 -0.71 -24.23
CA HIS A 40 4.62 -1.43 -24.45
C HIS A 40 3.61 -1.12 -23.35
N LEU A 41 4.06 -1.05 -22.09
CA LEU A 41 3.19 -0.68 -20.97
C LEU A 41 2.71 0.78 -21.09
N GLN A 42 3.60 1.69 -21.48
CA GLN A 42 3.25 3.10 -21.68
C GLN A 42 2.25 3.28 -22.84
N ALA A 43 2.48 2.62 -23.97
CA ALA A 43 1.55 2.66 -25.10
C ALA A 43 0.17 2.12 -24.71
N HIS A 44 0.12 1.00 -24.00
CA HIS A 44 -1.12 0.38 -23.50
C HIS A 44 -1.90 1.31 -22.57
N VAL A 45 -1.22 1.98 -21.63
CA VAL A 45 -1.88 2.95 -20.73
C VAL A 45 -2.40 4.17 -21.48
N ARG A 46 -1.62 4.73 -22.40
CA ARG A 46 -2.05 5.86 -23.23
C ARG A 46 -3.25 5.51 -24.11
N GLU A 47 -3.27 4.31 -24.68
CA GLU A 47 -4.41 3.82 -25.47
C GLU A 47 -5.68 3.79 -24.61
N MET A 48 -5.62 3.19 -23.40
CA MET A 48 -6.78 3.15 -22.51
C MET A 48 -7.25 4.55 -22.06
N ILE A 49 -6.31 5.48 -21.82
CA ILE A 49 -6.65 6.89 -21.52
C ILE A 49 -7.36 7.53 -22.73
N SER A 50 -6.83 7.33 -23.94
CA SER A 50 -7.42 7.90 -25.16
C SER A 50 -8.80 7.33 -25.50
N ASN A 51 -9.04 6.06 -25.14
CA ASN A 51 -10.33 5.41 -25.26
C ASN A 51 -11.34 5.86 -24.18
N GLY A 52 -10.94 6.76 -23.27
CA GLY A 52 -11.79 7.24 -22.19
C GLY A 52 -12.10 6.18 -21.14
N GLU A 53 -11.23 5.17 -20.98
CA GLU A 53 -11.43 4.16 -19.95
C GLU A 53 -11.34 4.76 -18.54
N ASN A 54 -12.11 4.17 -17.61
CA ASN A 54 -12.09 4.60 -16.22
C ASN A 54 -10.72 4.36 -15.58
N ASP A 55 -10.22 5.32 -14.79
CA ASP A 55 -8.95 5.24 -14.06
C ASP A 55 -8.77 3.93 -13.29
N VAL A 56 -9.84 3.44 -12.64
CA VAL A 56 -9.82 2.18 -11.89
C VAL A 56 -9.46 0.99 -12.79
N LYS A 57 -9.96 0.97 -14.02
CA LYS A 57 -9.72 -0.10 -15.00
C LYS A 57 -8.29 -0.02 -15.55
N ILE A 58 -7.81 1.19 -15.84
CA ILE A 58 -6.44 1.44 -16.28
C ILE A 58 -5.44 0.99 -15.21
N ILE A 59 -5.64 1.43 -13.97
CA ILE A 59 -4.81 1.07 -12.81
C ILE A 59 -4.84 -0.45 -12.59
N LYS A 60 -6.01 -1.09 -12.70
CA LYS A 60 -6.13 -2.55 -12.59
C LYS A 60 -5.29 -3.27 -13.66
N SER A 61 -5.37 -2.81 -14.92
CA SER A 61 -4.58 -3.39 -16.02
C SER A 61 -3.07 -3.24 -15.79
N VAL A 62 -2.61 -2.08 -15.32
CA VAL A 62 -1.20 -1.87 -14.96
C VAL A 62 -0.76 -2.81 -13.85
N ARG A 63 -1.57 -2.99 -12.80
CA ARG A 63 -1.28 -3.91 -11.69
C ARG A 63 -1.20 -5.36 -12.15
N GLU A 64 -2.09 -5.79 -13.04
CA GLU A 64 -2.09 -7.15 -13.57
C GLU A 64 -0.85 -7.43 -14.43
N LYS A 65 -0.39 -6.45 -15.21
CA LYS A 65 0.81 -6.58 -16.05
C LYS A 65 2.13 -6.49 -15.27
N THR A 66 2.19 -5.66 -14.23
CA THR A 66 3.43 -5.33 -13.51
C THR A 66 3.55 -5.99 -12.13
N GLY A 67 2.46 -6.50 -11.57
CA GLY A 67 2.39 -6.93 -10.17
C GLY A 67 2.49 -5.78 -9.16
N ALA A 68 2.43 -4.52 -9.61
CA ALA A 68 2.67 -3.37 -8.75
C ALA A 68 1.59 -3.13 -7.70
N SER A 69 1.96 -2.38 -6.67
CA SER A 69 1.04 -1.92 -5.65
C SER A 69 -0.02 -0.98 -6.26
N LEU A 70 -1.16 -0.85 -5.59
CA LEU A 70 -2.22 0.07 -6.04
C LEU A 70 -1.73 1.52 -6.10
N LEU A 71 -0.90 1.92 -5.14
CA LEU A 71 -0.34 3.26 -5.08
C LEU A 71 0.60 3.52 -6.26
N ASP A 72 1.47 2.56 -6.59
CA ASP A 72 2.45 2.72 -7.67
C ASP A 72 1.76 2.71 -9.03
N ALA A 73 0.80 1.80 -9.24
CA ALA A 73 0.03 1.75 -10.47
C ALA A 73 -0.77 3.05 -10.68
N LYS A 74 -1.39 3.59 -9.62
CA LYS A 74 -2.03 4.91 -9.68
C LYS A 74 -1.03 6.01 -10.04
N LYS A 75 0.11 6.07 -9.36
CA LYS A 75 1.16 7.05 -9.66
C LYS A 75 1.68 6.93 -11.10
N TYR A 76 1.75 5.73 -11.65
CA TYR A 76 2.17 5.50 -13.02
C TYR A 76 1.14 6.01 -14.03
N VAL A 77 -0.15 5.68 -13.82
CA VAL A 77 -1.24 6.19 -14.66
C VAL A 77 -1.32 7.72 -14.58
N ASP A 78 -1.18 8.30 -13.39
CA ASP A 78 -1.17 9.76 -13.18
C ASP A 78 -0.01 10.45 -13.91
N ARG A 79 1.14 9.77 -14.14
CA ARG A 79 2.25 10.29 -14.97
C ARG A 79 2.00 10.17 -16.48
N CYS A 80 1.07 9.32 -16.89
CA CYS A 80 0.77 9.07 -18.31
C CYS A 80 -0.37 9.93 -18.85
N LYS A 81 -1.14 10.58 -17.97
CA LYS A 81 -2.10 11.64 -18.31
C LYS A 81 -1.38 12.93 -18.66
#